data_AF-A0A2E6Y721-F1
#
_entry.id   AF-A0A2E6Y721-F1
#
_cell.length_a   1.000
_cell.length_b   1.000
_cell.length_c   1.000
_cell.angle_alpha   90.00
_cell.angle_beta   90.00
_cell.angle_gamma   90.00
#
_symmetry.space_group_name_H-M   'P 1'
#
loop_
_entity.id
_entity.type
_entity.pdbx_description
1 polymer ?
#
loop_
_entity_poly.entity_id
_entity_poly.type
_entity_poly.pdbx_seq_one_letter_code
_entity_poly.pdbx_strand_id
1 'polypeptide(L)'
;MDATAWALVGLILFLGIIAYFKVPGMISGALDKRADTIRKELDDARRLREEAQALLADYQRRRNEAEAEAEGIVAEAKREAERMTVEANEALDDLIARRTAAAEAKISQAEGQAIAEVRARATDLAVMAAREILEKTVPGKVGDDLLSKSITEVKTRLN
;
A
#
# COMPACT_ATOMS: atom_id res chain seq x y z
N MET A 1 -18.78 -107.13 33.63
CA MET A 1 -18.67 -105.97 32.73
C MET A 1 -17.35 -105.30 32.98
N ASP A 2 -16.51 -105.22 31.95
CA ASP A 2 -15.10 -104.82 32.05
C ASP A 2 -14.94 -103.32 32.35
N ALA A 3 -13.83 -102.94 32.99
CA ALA A 3 -13.53 -101.56 33.39
C ALA A 3 -13.53 -100.57 32.21
N THR A 4 -13.19 -101.06 31.02
CA THR A 4 -13.23 -100.30 29.77
C THR A 4 -14.64 -99.88 29.37
N ALA A 5 -15.66 -100.71 29.67
CA ALA A 5 -17.06 -100.38 29.39
C ALA A 5 -17.58 -99.28 30.32
N TRP A 6 -17.26 -99.33 31.61
CA TRP A 6 -17.58 -98.26 32.56
C TRP A 6 -16.85 -96.95 32.25
N ALA A 7 -15.59 -97.03 31.80
CA ALA A 7 -14.84 -95.87 31.33
C ALA A 7 -15.47 -95.25 30.07
N LEU A 8 -15.96 -96.07 29.13
CA LEU A 8 -16.66 -95.60 27.93
C LEU A 8 -17.98 -94.89 28.27
N VAL A 9 -18.76 -95.45 29.21
CA VAL A 9 -20.00 -94.81 29.69
C VAL A 9 -19.69 -93.46 30.35
N GLY A 10 -18.65 -93.38 31.18
CA GLY A 10 -18.20 -92.11 31.78
C GLY A 10 -17.77 -91.07 30.74
N LEU A 11 -17.04 -91.49 29.69
CA LEU A 11 -16.63 -90.62 28.59
C LEU A 11 -17.84 -90.09 27.80
N ILE A 12 -18.81 -90.95 27.48
CA ILE A 12 -20.03 -90.54 26.77
C ILE A 12 -20.83 -89.54 27.62
N LEU A 13 -20.95 -89.78 28.93
CA LEU A 13 -21.66 -88.88 29.83
C LEU A 13 -20.95 -87.53 29.97
N PHE A 14 -19.61 -87.52 30.03
CA PHE A 14 -18.80 -86.29 30.01
C PHE A 14 -18.93 -85.51 28.70
N LEU A 15 -18.82 -86.18 27.55
CA LEU A 15 -19.02 -85.56 26.24
C LEU A 15 -20.47 -85.06 26.05
N GLY A 16 -21.44 -85.79 26.58
CA GLY A 16 -22.85 -85.39 26.62
C GLY A 16 -23.07 -84.12 27.44
N ILE A 17 -22.43 -84.00 28.60
CA ILE A 17 -22.45 -82.78 29.43
C ILE A 17 -21.79 -81.61 28.66
N ILE A 18 -20.61 -81.81 28.05
CA ILE A 18 -19.94 -80.78 27.25
C ILE A 18 -20.81 -80.28 26.09
N ALA A 19 -21.47 -81.21 25.39
CA ALA A 19 -22.37 -80.90 24.28
C ALA A 19 -23.65 -80.20 24.77
N TYR A 20 -24.22 -80.65 25.89
CA TYR A 20 -25.41 -80.04 26.52
C TYR A 20 -25.15 -78.60 26.96
N PHE A 21 -24.00 -78.33 27.59
CA PHE A 21 -23.58 -76.97 27.97
C PHE A 21 -23.01 -76.16 26.79
N LYS A 22 -23.00 -76.70 25.57
CA LYS A 22 -22.56 -76.02 24.34
C LYS A 22 -21.19 -75.36 24.46
N VAL A 23 -20.28 -75.96 25.24
CA VAL A 23 -18.93 -75.43 25.47
C VAL A 23 -18.18 -75.16 24.15
N PRO A 24 -18.25 -76.03 23.12
CA PRO A 24 -17.63 -75.73 21.83
C PRO A 24 -18.18 -74.46 21.15
N GLY A 25 -19.49 -74.21 21.25
CA GLY A 25 -20.13 -73.02 20.69
C GLY A 25 -19.82 -71.74 21.47
N MET A 26 -19.62 -71.84 22.78
CA MET A 26 -19.18 -70.72 23.60
C MET A 26 -17.75 -70.29 23.26
N ILE A 27 -16.86 -71.25 23.05
CA ILE A 27 -15.48 -70.99 22.64
C ILE A 27 -15.44 -70.41 21.22
N SER A 28 -16.19 -70.96 20.27
CA SER A 28 -16.25 -70.41 18.91
C SER A 28 -16.80 -68.98 18.91
N GLY A 29 -17.89 -68.71 19.65
CA GLY A 29 -18.45 -67.36 19.76
C GLY A 29 -17.50 -66.35 20.42
N ALA A 30 -16.69 -66.78 21.39
CA ALA A 30 -15.67 -65.93 22.00
C ALA A 30 -14.51 -65.62 21.03
N LEU A 31 -14.11 -66.60 20.21
CA LEU A 31 -13.11 -66.40 19.16
C LEU A 31 -13.62 -65.50 18.03
N ASP A 32 -14.86 -65.70 17.59
CA ASP A 32 -15.50 -64.84 16.58
C ASP A 32 -15.62 -63.39 17.08
N LYS A 33 -16.05 -63.19 18.32
CA LYS A 33 -16.11 -61.86 18.93
C LYS A 33 -14.75 -61.18 18.97
N ARG A 34 -13.68 -61.93 19.30
CA ARG A 34 -12.31 -61.40 19.26
C ARG A 34 -11.89 -61.05 17.83
N ALA A 35 -12.17 -61.92 16.86
CA ALA A 35 -11.86 -61.67 15.45
C ALA A 35 -12.57 -60.40 14.94
N ASP A 36 -13.84 -60.20 15.30
CA ASP A 36 -14.60 -59.02 14.93
C ASP A 36 -14.11 -57.74 15.62
N THR A 37 -13.72 -57.81 16.89
CA THR A 37 -13.07 -56.67 17.56
C THR A 37 -11.77 -56.29 16.87
N ILE A 38 -10.89 -57.26 16.56
CA ILE A 38 -9.62 -57.01 15.88
C ILE A 38 -9.86 -56.42 14.48
N ARG A 39 -10.84 -56.94 13.73
CA ARG A 39 -11.21 -56.38 12.42
C ARG A 39 -11.63 -54.93 12.54
N LYS A 40 -12.52 -54.61 13.49
CA LYS A 40 -12.96 -53.23 13.73
C LYS A 40 -11.80 -52.31 14.10
N GLU A 41 -10.93 -52.73 15.00
CA GLU A 41 -9.75 -51.95 15.40
C GLU A 41 -8.80 -51.71 14.22
N LEU A 42 -8.58 -52.70 13.35
CA LEU A 42 -7.76 -52.56 12.15
C LEU A 42 -8.41 -51.62 11.12
N ASP A 43 -9.72 -51.70 10.93
CA ASP A 43 -10.46 -50.82 10.03
C ASP A 43 -10.47 -49.38 10.53
N ASP A 44 -10.66 -49.16 11.83
CA ASP A 44 -10.55 -47.84 12.45
C ASP A 44 -9.13 -47.29 12.35
N ALA A 45 -8.10 -48.12 12.56
CA ALA A 45 -6.71 -47.69 12.41
C ALA A 45 -6.37 -47.31 10.96
N ARG A 46 -6.91 -48.04 9.97
CA ARG A 46 -6.78 -47.70 8.54
C ARG A 46 -7.47 -46.37 8.24
N ARG A 47 -8.72 -46.21 8.67
CA ARG A 47 -9.48 -44.97 8.48
C ARG A 47 -8.76 -43.77 9.11
N LEU A 48 -8.28 -43.91 10.35
CA LEU A 48 -7.54 -42.84 11.02
C LEU A 48 -6.24 -42.49 10.29
N ARG A 49 -5.54 -43.48 9.73
CA ARG A 49 -4.35 -43.26 8.91
C ARG A 49 -4.69 -42.51 7.62
N GLU A 50 -5.76 -42.89 6.93
CA GLU A 50 -6.21 -42.23 5.71
C GLU A 50 -6.62 -40.77 6.00
N GLU A 51 -7.39 -40.53 7.08
CA GLU A 51 -7.75 -39.19 7.54
C GLU A 51 -6.51 -38.35 7.87
N ALA A 52 -5.52 -38.92 8.56
CA ALA A 52 -4.28 -38.23 8.88
C ALA A 52 -3.45 -37.89 7.62
N GLN A 53 -3.40 -38.80 6.65
CA GLN A 53 -2.73 -38.55 5.37
C GLN A 53 -3.43 -37.47 4.55
N ALA A 54 -4.76 -37.51 4.49
CA ALA A 54 -5.56 -36.48 3.82
C ALA A 54 -5.36 -35.10 4.48
N LEU A 55 -5.37 -35.05 5.82
CA LEU A 55 -5.14 -33.84 6.58
C LEU A 55 -3.74 -33.28 6.35
N LEU A 56 -2.70 -34.13 6.36
CA LEU A 56 -1.33 -33.72 6.07
C LEU A 56 -1.20 -33.12 4.67
N ALA A 57 -1.82 -33.76 3.66
CA ALA A 57 -1.83 -33.24 2.29
C ALA A 57 -2.57 -31.90 2.18
N ASP A 58 -3.66 -31.72 2.92
CA ASP A 58 -4.38 -30.44 2.98
C ASP A 58 -3.52 -29.34 3.60
N TYR A 59 -2.88 -29.60 4.74
CA TYR A 59 -1.96 -28.64 5.36
C TYR A 59 -0.78 -28.29 4.46
N GLN A 60 -0.20 -29.27 3.75
CA GLN A 60 0.88 -29.00 2.80
C GLN A 60 0.42 -28.11 1.65
N ARG A 61 -0.76 -28.36 1.06
CA ARG A 61 -1.35 -27.46 0.06
C ARG A 61 -1.56 -26.05 0.61
N ARG A 62 -2.25 -25.93 1.75
CA ARG A 62 -2.52 -24.63 2.39
C ARG A 62 -1.24 -23.86 2.69
N ARG A 63 -0.19 -24.56 3.12
CA ARG A 63 1.12 -23.94 3.35
C ARG A 63 1.73 -23.40 2.06
N ASN A 64 1.74 -24.20 1.00
CA ASN A 64 2.29 -23.76 -0.29
C ASN A 64 1.46 -22.61 -0.89
N GLU A 65 0.14 -22.67 -0.77
CA GLU A 65 -0.78 -21.58 -1.19
C GLU A 65 -0.51 -20.29 -0.40
N ALA A 66 -0.36 -20.39 0.93
CA ALA A 66 -0.05 -19.24 1.77
C ALA A 66 1.35 -18.66 1.50
N GLU A 67 2.35 -19.51 1.23
CA GLU A 67 3.68 -19.07 0.83
C GLU A 67 3.63 -18.34 -0.53
N ALA A 68 2.93 -18.89 -1.52
CA ALA A 68 2.75 -18.25 -2.82
C ALA A 68 1.96 -16.93 -2.74
N GLU A 69 0.92 -16.88 -1.91
CA GLU A 69 0.15 -15.66 -1.66
C GLU A 69 1.01 -14.59 -1.00
N ALA A 70 1.81 -14.95 0.01
CA ALA A 70 2.73 -14.03 0.68
C ALA A 70 3.79 -13.49 -0.29
N GLU A 71 4.37 -14.34 -1.14
CA GLU A 71 5.28 -13.91 -2.20
C GLU A 71 4.60 -12.95 -3.18
N GLY A 72 3.35 -13.24 -3.57
CA GLY A 72 2.52 -12.38 -4.40
C GLY A 72 2.28 -11.00 -3.79
N ILE A 73 1.93 -10.95 -2.50
CA ILE A 73 1.74 -9.71 -1.73
C ILE A 73 3.02 -8.89 -1.71
N VAL A 74 4.17 -9.52 -1.42
CA VAL A 74 5.46 -8.82 -1.36
C VAL A 74 5.87 -8.29 -2.74
N ALA A 75 5.64 -9.07 -3.79
CA ALA A 75 5.94 -8.65 -5.16
C ALA A 75 5.06 -7.47 -5.60
N GLU A 76 3.76 -7.50 -5.28
CA GLU A 76 2.84 -6.41 -5.56
C GLU A 76 3.20 -5.15 -4.77
N ALA A 77 3.49 -5.28 -3.48
CA ALA A 77 3.90 -4.16 -2.65
C ALA A 77 5.19 -3.49 -3.17
N LYS A 78 6.15 -4.26 -3.70
CA LYS A 78 7.36 -3.72 -4.33
C LYS A 78 7.04 -2.97 -5.62
N ARG A 79 6.23 -3.54 -6.51
CA ARG A 79 5.80 -2.87 -7.74
C ARG A 79 5.07 -1.57 -7.45
N GLU A 80 4.19 -1.59 -6.47
CA GLU A 80 3.44 -0.42 -6.05
C GLU A 80 4.34 0.65 -5.42
N ALA A 81 5.32 0.25 -4.60
CA ALA A 81 6.32 1.17 -4.06
C ALA A 81 7.18 1.82 -5.16
N GLU A 82 7.60 1.06 -6.17
CA GLU A 82 8.32 1.58 -7.33
C GLU A 82 7.46 2.58 -8.11
N ARG A 83 6.21 2.23 -8.40
CA ARG A 83 5.25 3.11 -9.08
C ARG A 83 5.02 4.41 -8.32
N MET A 84 4.76 4.33 -7.02
CA MET A 84 4.61 5.51 -6.15
C MET A 84 5.87 6.37 -6.13
N THR A 85 7.05 5.76 -6.15
CA THR A 85 8.32 6.49 -6.17
C THR A 85 8.49 7.26 -7.48
N VAL A 86 8.18 6.64 -8.62
CA VAL A 86 8.23 7.31 -9.92
C VAL A 86 7.24 8.47 -9.96
N GLU A 87 5.99 8.24 -9.58
CA GLU A 87 4.95 9.29 -9.56
C GLU A 87 5.30 10.44 -8.61
N ALA A 88 5.86 10.13 -7.43
CA ALA A 88 6.31 11.14 -6.48
C ALA A 88 7.47 11.97 -7.03
N ASN A 89 8.44 11.35 -7.71
CA ASN A 89 9.55 12.07 -8.33
C ASN A 89 9.07 12.97 -9.47
N GLU A 90 8.19 12.48 -10.35
CA GLU A 90 7.60 13.29 -11.41
C GLU A 90 6.83 14.48 -10.84
N ALA A 91 6.02 14.27 -9.81
CA ALA A 91 5.29 15.35 -9.13
C ALA A 91 6.23 16.36 -8.44
N LEU A 92 7.34 15.90 -7.87
CA LEU A 92 8.35 16.77 -7.26
C LEU A 92 9.07 17.62 -8.31
N ASP A 93 9.47 17.03 -9.44
CA ASP A 93 10.11 17.74 -10.53
C ASP A 93 9.18 18.84 -11.10
N ASP A 94 7.91 18.50 -11.30
CA ASP A 94 6.87 19.46 -11.72
C ASP A 94 6.69 20.60 -10.72
N LEU A 95 6.69 20.27 -9.41
CA LEU A 95 6.57 21.26 -8.35
C LEU A 95 7.80 22.17 -8.29
N ILE A 96 9.01 21.62 -8.43
CA ILE A 96 10.25 22.39 -8.48
C ILE A 96 10.23 23.32 -9.68
N ALA A 97 9.89 22.82 -10.88
CA ALA A 97 9.82 23.64 -12.10
C ALA A 97 8.86 24.83 -11.93
N ARG A 98 7.65 24.58 -11.39
CA ARG A 98 6.66 25.64 -11.12
C ARG A 98 7.15 26.65 -10.08
N ARG A 99 7.82 26.18 -9.03
CA ARG A 99 8.38 27.04 -7.98
C ARG A 99 9.50 27.92 -8.50
N THR A 100 10.38 27.37 -9.33
CA THR A 100 11.45 28.12 -9.99
C THR A 100 10.87 29.18 -10.91
N ALA A 101 9.93 28.83 -11.79
CA ALA A 101 9.27 29.79 -12.68
C ALA A 101 8.56 30.91 -11.92
N ALA A 102 7.88 30.59 -10.80
CA ALA A 102 7.25 31.60 -9.95
C ALA A 102 8.28 32.52 -9.26
N ALA A 103 9.42 31.98 -8.83
CA ALA A 103 10.50 32.78 -8.25
C ALA A 103 11.14 33.70 -9.30
N GLU A 104 11.43 33.19 -10.50
CA GLU A 104 11.95 33.98 -11.63
C GLU A 104 10.99 35.09 -12.03
N ALA A 105 9.69 34.81 -12.14
CA ALA A 105 8.67 35.83 -12.41
C ALA A 105 8.65 36.91 -11.33
N LYS A 106 8.80 36.54 -10.06
CA LYS A 106 8.85 37.49 -8.94
C LYS A 106 10.13 38.35 -8.97
N ILE A 107 11.27 37.76 -9.34
CA ILE A 107 12.54 38.49 -9.53
C ILE A 107 12.38 39.50 -10.66
N SER A 108 11.89 39.07 -11.82
CA SER A 108 11.66 39.95 -12.97
C SER A 108 10.71 41.11 -12.65
N GLN A 109 9.64 40.83 -11.90
CA GLN A 109 8.73 41.87 -11.42
C GLN A 109 9.44 42.87 -10.50
N ALA A 110 10.25 42.39 -9.55
CA ALA A 110 11.00 43.24 -8.62
C ALA A 110 12.06 44.08 -9.34
N GLU A 111 12.74 43.53 -10.33
CA GLU A 111 13.69 44.27 -11.19
C GLU A 111 13.00 45.39 -11.96
N GLY A 112 11.84 45.10 -12.57
CA GLY A 112 11.04 46.10 -13.27
C GLY A 112 10.59 47.24 -12.34
N GLN A 113 10.17 46.91 -11.11
CA GLN A 113 9.81 47.90 -10.09
C GLN A 113 11.01 48.73 -9.66
N ALA A 114 12.16 48.12 -9.41
CA ALA A 114 13.38 48.82 -9.01
C ALA A 114 13.86 49.79 -10.11
N ILE A 115 13.84 49.37 -11.39
CA ILE A 115 14.18 50.24 -12.52
C ILE A 115 13.20 51.42 -12.61
N ALA A 116 11.90 51.17 -12.44
CA ALA A 116 10.90 52.22 -12.45
C ALA A 116 11.11 53.22 -11.30
N GLU A 117 11.44 52.74 -10.09
CA GLU A 117 11.72 53.59 -8.93
C GLU A 117 12.97 54.46 -9.15
N VAL A 118 14.05 53.88 -9.69
CA VAL A 118 15.27 54.65 -10.01
C VAL A 118 14.99 55.73 -11.06
N ARG A 119 14.21 55.41 -12.10
CA ARG A 119 13.82 56.40 -13.13
C ARG A 119 12.95 57.51 -12.54
N ALA A 120 12.01 57.18 -11.65
CA ALA A 120 11.18 58.17 -10.98
C ALA A 120 12.05 59.13 -10.15
N ARG A 121 12.95 58.60 -9.30
CA ARG A 121 13.87 59.42 -8.50
C ARG A 121 14.79 60.29 -9.35
N ALA A 122 15.29 59.77 -10.47
CA ALA A 122 16.12 60.54 -11.39
C ALA A 122 15.32 61.69 -12.05
N THR A 123 14.06 61.44 -12.40
CA THR A 123 13.15 62.44 -12.97
C THR A 123 12.84 63.53 -11.95
N ASP A 124 12.52 63.15 -10.71
CA ASP A 124 12.30 64.10 -9.61
C ASP A 124 13.52 64.97 -9.37
N LEU A 125 14.72 64.37 -9.34
CA LEU A 125 15.97 65.12 -9.18
C LEU A 125 16.22 66.09 -10.35
N ALA A 126 15.97 65.65 -11.59
CA ALA A 126 16.09 66.50 -12.77
C ALA A 126 15.11 67.67 -12.74
N VAL A 127 13.85 67.44 -12.33
CA VAL A 127 12.83 68.50 -12.16
C VAL A 127 13.25 69.48 -11.06
N MET A 128 13.77 69.00 -9.94
CA MET A 128 14.30 69.85 -8.87
C MET A 128 15.47 70.71 -9.34
N ALA A 129 16.43 70.13 -10.05
CA ALA A 129 17.57 70.85 -10.60
C ALA A 129 17.13 71.89 -11.65
N ALA A 130 16.20 71.52 -12.55
CA ALA A 130 15.63 72.44 -13.53
C ALA A 130 14.91 73.61 -12.84
N ARG A 131 14.14 73.35 -11.78
CA ARG A 131 13.50 74.39 -10.97
C ARG A 131 14.52 75.35 -10.36
N GLU A 132 15.58 74.83 -9.75
CA GLU A 132 16.64 75.66 -9.14
C GLU A 132 17.34 76.54 -10.18
N ILE A 133 17.63 76.00 -11.37
CA ILE A 133 18.20 76.77 -12.49
C ILE A 133 17.20 77.85 -12.95
N LEU A 134 15.92 77.51 -13.08
CA LEU A 134 14.88 78.47 -13.47
C LEU A 134 14.77 79.61 -12.45
N GLU A 135 14.73 79.32 -11.15
CA GLU A 135 14.68 80.31 -10.08
C GLU A 135 15.88 81.28 -10.14
N LYS A 136 17.06 80.80 -10.54
CA LYS A 136 18.28 81.63 -10.71
C LYS A 136 18.30 82.45 -12.01
N THR A 137 17.64 81.98 -13.07
CA THR A 137 17.79 82.54 -14.44
C THR A 137 16.61 83.40 -14.89
N VAL A 138 15.42 83.17 -14.33
CA VAL A 138 14.19 83.90 -14.65
C VAL A 138 14.17 85.37 -14.17
N PRO A 139 14.86 85.81 -13.10
CA PRO A 139 14.86 87.22 -12.72
C PRO A 139 15.43 88.15 -13.82
N GLY A 140 14.70 89.20 -14.17
CA GLY A 140 15.11 90.22 -15.14
C GLY A 140 14.59 90.01 -16.56
N LYS A 141 15.37 90.42 -17.58
CA LYS A 141 14.96 90.44 -19.00
C LYS A 141 14.45 89.09 -19.55
N VAL A 142 14.95 87.97 -19.03
CA VAL A 142 14.57 86.62 -19.50
C VAL A 142 13.14 86.28 -19.09
N GLY A 143 12.74 86.61 -17.85
CA GLY A 143 11.36 86.43 -17.39
C GLY A 143 10.35 87.29 -18.14
N ASP A 144 10.70 88.56 -18.40
CA ASP A 144 9.85 89.48 -19.18
C ASP A 144 9.67 89.02 -20.64
N ASP A 145 10.73 88.47 -21.25
CA ASP A 145 10.69 87.94 -22.62
C ASP A 145 9.89 86.61 -22.69
N LEU A 146 9.96 85.77 -21.65
CA LEU A 146 9.12 84.57 -21.54
C LEU A 146 7.64 84.90 -21.33
N LEU A 147 7.33 85.92 -20.53
CA LEU A 147 5.95 86.39 -20.29
C LEU A 147 5.34 86.95 -21.58
N SER A 148 6.07 87.80 -22.30
CA SER A 148 5.61 88.38 -23.56
C SER A 148 5.42 87.32 -24.66
N LYS A 149 6.31 86.31 -24.75
CA LYS A 149 6.12 85.14 -25.62
C LYS A 149 4.90 84.31 -25.24
N SER A 150 4.67 84.07 -23.95
CA SER A 150 3.51 83.30 -23.46
C SER A 150 2.19 84.02 -23.76
N ILE A 151 2.14 85.35 -23.57
CA ILE A 151 0.98 86.19 -23.94
C ILE A 151 0.73 86.12 -25.45
N THR A 152 1.79 86.15 -26.25
CA THR A 152 1.69 86.03 -27.70
C THR A 152 1.16 84.65 -28.10
N GLU A 153 1.68 83.56 -27.53
CA GLU A 153 1.25 82.19 -27.86
C GLU A 153 -0.22 81.92 -27.48
N VAL A 154 -0.67 82.43 -26.32
CA VAL A 154 -2.10 82.37 -25.93
C VAL A 154 -2.97 83.13 -26.93
N LYS A 155 -2.53 84.31 -27.39
CA LYS A 155 -3.22 85.09 -28.42
C LYS A 155 -3.27 84.35 -29.77
N THR A 156 -2.26 83.56 -30.12
CA THR A 156 -2.23 82.78 -31.36
C THR A 156 -3.07 81.50 -31.31
N ARG A 157 -3.26 80.90 -30.12
CA ARG A 157 -4.13 79.70 -29.95
C ARG A 157 -5.62 80.02 -29.73
N LEU A 158 -5.94 81.28 -29.44
CA LEU A 158 -7.32 81.77 -29.25
C LEU A 158 -7.92 82.47 -30.49
N ASN A 159 -7.14 82.64 -31.56
CA ASN A 159 -7.62 82.98 -32.90
C ASN A 159 -7.67 81.72 -33.77
#